data_AF-A0A1Z4M279-F1
#
_entry.id   AF-A0A1Z4M279-F1
#
_cell.length_a   1.000
_cell.length_b   1.000
_cell.length_c   1.000
_cell.angle_alpha   90.00
_cell.angle_beta   90.00
_cell.angle_gamma   90.00
#
_symmetry.space_group_name_H-M   'P 1'
#
loop_
_entity.id
_entity.type
_entity.pdbx_description
1 polymer ?
#
loop_
_entity_poly.entity_id
_entity_poly.type
_entity_poly.pdbx_seq_one_letter_code
_entity_poly.pdbx_strand_id
1 'polypeptide(L)'
;MKHCYSYQGLDINCLLDELTNLEPVDLADNDSELDAKSLLDELINLHLINLAEKKSGLDINRLLDTLQEIKRECELKPDCRLTNFEKRYLCLSLRGYSGREVAFIYDENRIPRKEELIQYKDKLDARIRNLQKEAAKGLNKYLKFLLGLDENVNKPRNSELIKFLKDKGYGIKDDIEKQTISTLFIKGEITAEEITDILKKSKPNLVLEVKESLPNK
;
A
#
# COMPACT_ATOMS: atom_id res chain seq x y z
N MET A 1 32.65 -9.71 17.54
CA MET A 1 32.42 -8.52 16.68
C MET A 1 30.93 -8.48 16.37
N LYS A 2 30.29 -7.32 16.56
CA LYS A 2 28.84 -7.13 16.41
C LYS A 2 28.49 -7.09 14.93
N HIS A 3 27.71 -8.05 14.43
CA HIS A 3 27.08 -7.92 13.12
C HIS A 3 25.91 -6.95 13.25
N CYS A 4 26.09 -5.73 12.76
CA CYS A 4 24.99 -4.82 12.47
C CYS A 4 24.10 -5.48 11.42
N TYR A 5 22.88 -5.84 11.80
CA TYR A 5 21.81 -6.14 10.85
C TYR A 5 21.58 -4.90 9.99
N SER A 6 22.06 -4.93 8.75
CA SER A 6 21.76 -3.89 7.77
C SER A 6 20.26 -3.91 7.52
N TYR A 7 19.62 -2.76 7.70
CA TYR A 7 18.24 -2.49 7.36
C TYR A 7 17.96 -2.87 5.89
N GLN A 8 17.43 -4.07 5.65
CA GLN A 8 16.78 -4.39 4.37
C GLN A 8 15.38 -3.76 4.39
N GLY A 9 15.33 -2.45 4.15
CA GLY A 9 14.12 -1.83 3.62
C GLY A 9 13.99 -2.25 2.16
N LEU A 10 12.84 -2.74 1.74
CA LEU A 10 12.60 -3.11 0.35
C LEU A 10 12.89 -1.92 -0.58
N ASP A 11 13.64 -2.20 -1.64
CA ASP A 11 13.79 -1.29 -2.75
C ASP A 11 12.54 -1.40 -3.62
N ILE A 12 11.61 -0.46 -3.45
CA ILE A 12 10.43 -0.34 -4.32
C ILE A 12 10.88 -0.19 -5.79
N ASN A 13 12.13 0.24 -6.05
CA ASN A 13 12.68 0.26 -7.42
C ASN A 13 12.84 -1.14 -8.00
N CYS A 14 13.10 -2.22 -7.24
CA CYS A 14 13.11 -3.58 -7.82
C CYS A 14 11.70 -3.98 -8.32
N LEU A 15 10.68 -3.68 -7.52
CA LEU A 15 9.28 -3.93 -7.88
C LEU A 15 8.82 -3.04 -9.05
N LEU A 16 9.29 -1.78 -9.11
CA LEU A 16 8.99 -0.85 -10.18
C LEU A 16 9.75 -1.21 -11.46
N ASP A 17 11.05 -1.52 -11.39
CA ASP A 17 11.92 -1.85 -12.53
C ASP A 17 11.45 -3.15 -13.23
N GLU A 18 10.96 -4.14 -12.47
CA GLU A 18 10.33 -5.33 -13.03
C GLU A 18 9.01 -5.02 -13.77
N LEU A 19 8.29 -3.96 -13.39
CA LEU A 19 6.99 -3.59 -13.96
C LEU A 19 7.06 -2.50 -15.04
N THR A 20 8.02 -1.56 -15.00
CA THR A 20 8.23 -0.53 -16.03
C THR A 20 8.83 -1.06 -17.33
N ASN A 21 9.35 -2.29 -17.34
CA ASN A 21 9.82 -2.97 -18.56
C ASN A 21 8.69 -3.67 -19.35
N LEU A 22 7.43 -3.54 -18.92
CA LEU A 22 6.26 -3.98 -19.68
C LEU A 22 5.82 -2.84 -20.62
N GLU A 23 6.21 -2.89 -21.90
CA GLU A 23 5.63 -1.99 -22.91
C GLU A 23 4.16 -2.38 -23.18
N PRO A 24 3.25 -1.40 -23.37
CA PRO A 24 1.92 -1.69 -23.89
C PRO A 24 2.06 -2.21 -25.33
N VAL A 25 1.70 -3.46 -25.55
CA VAL A 25 1.67 -4.02 -26.91
C VAL A 25 0.38 -3.58 -27.59
N ASP A 26 0.53 -2.93 -28.74
CA ASP A 26 -0.55 -2.72 -29.71
C ASP A 26 -1.17 -4.09 -30.06
N LEU A 27 -2.30 -4.42 -29.44
CA LEU A 27 -3.19 -5.49 -29.92
C LEU A 27 -4.61 -4.98 -29.91
N ALA A 28 -5.08 -4.71 -31.13
CA ALA A 28 -6.45 -4.38 -31.46
C ALA A 28 -7.43 -5.47 -30.95
N ASP A 29 -8.56 -4.97 -30.47
CA ASP A 29 -9.86 -5.61 -30.28
C ASP A 29 -9.90 -6.84 -29.36
N ASN A 30 -10.09 -6.57 -28.06
CA ASN A 30 -11.16 -7.14 -27.21
C ASN A 30 -11.15 -6.48 -25.82
N ASP A 31 -12.32 -6.01 -25.36
CA ASP A 31 -12.65 -5.24 -24.13
C ASP A 31 -12.11 -5.77 -22.77
N SER A 32 -10.81 -6.02 -22.62
CA SER A 32 -10.20 -6.39 -21.34
C SER A 32 -8.76 -5.91 -21.18
N GLU A 33 -8.47 -4.68 -21.62
CA GLU A 33 -7.29 -3.93 -21.17
C GLU A 33 -7.40 -3.70 -19.65
N LEU A 34 -6.96 -4.69 -18.89
CA LEU A 34 -6.67 -4.51 -17.48
C LEU A 34 -5.38 -3.70 -17.42
N ASP A 35 -5.55 -2.38 -17.44
CA ASP A 35 -4.50 -1.35 -17.44
C ASP A 35 -3.34 -1.78 -16.53
N ALA A 36 -2.14 -1.97 -17.09
CA ALA A 36 -0.94 -2.38 -16.34
C ALA A 36 -0.68 -1.49 -15.11
N LYS A 37 -1.13 -0.24 -15.18
CA LYS A 37 -1.13 0.72 -14.08
C LYS A 37 -1.99 0.29 -12.89
N SER A 38 -3.14 -0.34 -13.14
CA SER A 38 -4.05 -0.89 -12.12
C SER A 38 -3.39 -2.04 -11.35
N LEU A 39 -2.69 -2.94 -12.06
CA LEU A 39 -1.94 -4.04 -11.45
C LEU A 39 -0.76 -3.53 -10.61
N LEU A 40 -0.02 -2.55 -11.13
CA LEU A 40 1.07 -1.90 -10.41
C LEU A 40 0.56 -1.23 -9.11
N ASP A 41 -0.56 -0.50 -9.18
CA ASP A 41 -1.19 0.11 -8.01
C ASP A 41 -1.60 -0.93 -6.95
N GLU A 42 -2.11 -2.08 -7.37
CA GLU A 42 -2.51 -3.17 -6.48
C GLU A 42 -1.29 -3.80 -5.78
N LEU A 43 -0.21 -4.05 -6.52
CA LEU A 43 1.06 -4.56 -5.97
C LEU A 43 1.71 -3.57 -4.99
N ILE A 44 1.74 -2.28 -5.33
CA ILE A 44 2.23 -1.22 -4.43
C ILE A 44 1.43 -1.23 -3.13
N ASN A 45 0.11 -1.33 -3.20
CA ASN A 45 -0.74 -1.35 -2.02
C ASN A 45 -0.48 -2.59 -1.15
N LEU A 46 -0.38 -3.78 -1.76
CA LEU A 46 -0.05 -5.02 -1.05
C LEU A 46 1.29 -4.94 -0.32
N HIS A 47 2.32 -4.37 -0.99
CA HIS A 47 3.61 -4.17 -0.37
C HIS A 47 3.53 -3.22 0.83
N LEU A 48 2.83 -2.10 0.69
CA LEU A 48 2.68 -1.11 1.76
C LEU A 48 1.87 -1.63 2.95
N ILE A 49 0.87 -2.49 2.71
CA ILE A 49 0.14 -3.21 3.75
C ILE A 49 1.12 -4.01 4.61
N ASN A 50 1.94 -4.86 4.00
CA ASN A 50 2.92 -5.68 4.72
C ASN A 50 3.92 -4.84 5.53
N LEU A 51 4.40 -3.73 4.96
CA LEU A 51 5.29 -2.83 5.69
C LEU A 51 4.58 -2.22 6.91
N ALA A 52 3.34 -1.77 6.74
CA ALA A 52 2.53 -1.21 7.81
C ALA A 52 2.24 -2.24 8.91
N GLU A 53 1.90 -3.48 8.56
CA GLU A 53 1.70 -4.60 9.48
C GLU A 53 2.96 -4.85 10.32
N LYS A 54 4.11 -5.05 9.66
CA LYS A 54 5.40 -5.30 10.33
C LYS A 54 5.79 -4.19 11.31
N LYS A 55 5.50 -2.92 10.98
CA LYS A 55 5.91 -1.78 11.81
C LYS A 55 4.92 -1.47 12.93
N SER A 56 3.62 -1.50 12.63
CA SER A 56 2.57 -1.13 13.59
C SER A 56 2.20 -2.31 14.49
N GLY A 57 2.39 -3.55 14.02
CA GLY A 57 1.90 -4.77 14.67
C GLY A 57 0.37 -4.89 14.62
N LEU A 58 -0.27 -4.23 13.66
CA LEU A 58 -1.71 -4.32 13.40
C LEU A 58 -1.97 -5.26 12.23
N ASP A 59 -3.11 -5.96 12.25
CA ASP A 59 -3.71 -6.60 11.08
C ASP A 59 -4.33 -5.51 10.19
N ILE A 60 -3.61 -5.13 9.15
CA ILE A 60 -3.98 -3.99 8.29
C ILE A 60 -5.11 -4.39 7.36
N ASN A 61 -5.15 -5.65 6.90
CA ASN A 61 -6.25 -6.13 6.05
C ASN A 61 -7.59 -6.04 6.80
N ARG A 62 -7.64 -6.52 8.04
CA ARG A 62 -8.83 -6.38 8.88
C ARG A 62 -9.21 -4.93 9.11
N LEU A 63 -8.24 -4.04 9.33
CA LEU A 63 -8.50 -2.61 9.47
C LEU A 63 -9.10 -2.02 8.19
N LEU A 64 -8.55 -2.35 7.02
CA LEU A 64 -9.05 -1.89 5.73
C LEU A 64 -10.48 -2.41 5.47
N ASP A 65 -10.77 -3.65 5.80
CA ASP A 65 -12.12 -4.23 5.67
C ASP A 65 -13.13 -3.51 6.59
N THR A 66 -12.76 -3.23 7.85
CA THR A 66 -13.65 -2.45 8.74
C THR A 66 -13.87 -1.03 8.20
N LEU A 67 -12.82 -0.36 7.72
CA LEU A 67 -12.96 0.99 7.17
C LEU A 67 -13.79 0.99 5.88
N GLN A 68 -13.73 -0.08 5.11
CA GLN A 68 -14.55 -0.30 3.92
C GLN A 68 -16.03 -0.43 4.28
N GLU A 69 -16.36 -1.16 5.35
CA GLU A 69 -17.74 -1.26 5.87
C GLU A 69 -18.24 0.11 6.35
N ILE A 70 -17.45 0.81 7.16
CA ILE A 70 -17.78 2.16 7.64
C ILE A 70 -18.01 3.13 6.47
N LYS A 71 -17.20 3.05 5.42
CA LYS A 71 -17.37 3.89 4.23
C LYS A 71 -18.71 3.65 3.54
N ARG A 72 -19.11 2.39 3.38
CA ARG A 72 -20.41 2.03 2.77
C ARG A 72 -21.57 2.56 3.59
N GLU A 73 -21.49 2.48 4.92
CA GLU A 73 -22.49 3.04 5.83
C GLU A 73 -22.55 4.58 5.73
N CYS A 74 -21.39 5.25 5.74
CA CYS A 74 -21.30 6.70 5.67
C CYS A 74 -21.80 7.28 4.34
N GLU A 75 -21.53 6.59 3.22
CA GLU A 75 -21.85 7.07 1.88
C GLU A 75 -23.18 6.54 1.34
N LEU A 76 -23.84 5.62 2.05
CA LEU A 76 -25.08 4.96 1.63
C LEU A 76 -24.96 4.32 0.23
N LYS A 77 -23.77 3.79 -0.09
CA LYS A 77 -23.45 3.20 -1.39
C LYS A 77 -22.88 1.79 -1.19
N PRO A 78 -23.59 0.73 -1.60
CA PRO A 78 -23.16 -0.66 -1.37
C PRO A 78 -21.86 -1.01 -2.11
N ASP A 79 -21.67 -0.48 -3.32
CA ASP A 79 -20.47 -0.74 -4.13
C ASP A 79 -19.33 0.25 -3.89
N CYS A 80 -19.48 1.15 -2.92
CA CYS A 80 -18.40 2.08 -2.60
C CYS A 80 -17.19 1.30 -2.08
N ARG A 81 -16.01 1.60 -2.64
CA ARG A 81 -14.74 0.99 -2.23
C ARG A 81 -13.78 2.02 -1.66
N LEU A 82 -12.92 1.59 -0.72
CA LEU A 82 -11.75 2.37 -0.34
C LEU A 82 -10.88 2.59 -1.58
N THR A 83 -10.52 3.84 -1.84
CA THR A 83 -9.70 4.18 -2.99
C THR A 83 -8.24 3.74 -2.76
N ASN A 84 -7.48 3.60 -3.84
CA ASN A 84 -6.03 3.34 -3.74
C ASN A 84 -5.34 4.44 -2.92
N PHE A 85 -5.79 5.69 -3.07
CA PHE A 85 -5.32 6.79 -2.24
C PHE A 85 -5.55 6.51 -0.75
N GLU A 86 -6.76 6.14 -0.33
CA GLU A 86 -7.08 5.93 1.09
C GLU A 86 -6.26 4.78 1.70
N LYS A 87 -6.16 3.66 0.98
CA LYS A 87 -5.38 2.49 1.40
C LYS A 87 -3.89 2.84 1.54
N ARG A 88 -3.33 3.45 0.51
CA ARG A 88 -1.91 3.84 0.46
C ARG A 88 -1.56 4.84 1.54
N TYR A 89 -2.40 5.86 1.74
CA TYR A 89 -2.16 6.92 2.72
C TYR A 89 -2.15 6.36 4.14
N LEU A 90 -3.11 5.49 4.44
CA LEU A 90 -3.20 4.83 5.74
C LEU A 90 -1.96 3.96 6.00
N CYS A 91 -1.58 3.11 5.03
CA CYS A 91 -0.43 2.22 5.19
C CYS A 91 0.87 3.01 5.40
N LEU A 92 1.11 4.05 4.59
CA LEU A 92 2.30 4.89 4.74
C LEU A 92 2.31 5.61 6.11
N SER A 93 1.14 6.09 6.56
CA SER A 93 0.97 6.72 7.86
C SER A 93 1.28 5.76 9.03
N LEU A 94 0.73 4.55 8.98
CA LEU A 94 0.92 3.52 10.02
C LEU A 94 2.34 2.92 10.00
N ARG A 95 2.99 2.94 8.83
CA ARG A 95 4.42 2.62 8.71
C ARG A 95 5.33 3.68 9.35
N GLY A 96 4.80 4.87 9.61
CA GLY A 96 5.53 5.97 10.26
C GLY A 96 6.39 6.79 9.32
N TYR A 97 6.10 6.80 8.01
CA TYR A 97 6.71 7.77 7.10
C TYR A 97 6.28 9.19 7.48
N SER A 98 7.22 10.12 7.40
CA SER A 98 6.95 11.55 7.56
C SER A 98 6.08 12.08 6.41
N GLY A 99 5.42 13.23 6.62
CA GLY A 99 4.60 13.83 5.57
C GLY A 99 5.35 14.05 4.25
N ARG A 100 6.64 14.44 4.31
CA ARG A 100 7.46 14.66 3.12
C ARG A 100 7.79 13.35 2.39
N GLU A 101 8.08 12.29 3.14
CA GLU A 101 8.29 10.96 2.57
C GLU A 101 7.00 10.43 1.93
N VAL A 102 5.85 10.60 2.60
CA VAL A 102 4.54 10.25 2.04
C VAL A 102 4.31 11.00 0.74
N ALA A 103 4.48 12.32 0.73
CA ALA A 103 4.30 13.15 -0.46
C ALA A 103 5.20 12.71 -1.62
N PHE A 104 6.47 12.40 -1.33
CA PHE A 104 7.41 11.93 -2.33
C PHE A 104 6.99 10.56 -2.90
N ILE A 105 6.63 9.60 -2.04
CA ILE A 105 6.22 8.26 -2.47
C ILE A 105 4.96 8.31 -3.34
N TYR A 106 4.06 9.28 -3.11
CA TYR A 106 2.87 9.46 -3.96
C TYR A 106 3.19 9.95 -5.36
N ASP A 107 4.22 10.78 -5.51
CA ASP A 107 4.56 11.39 -6.79
C ASP A 107 5.55 10.52 -7.58
N GLU A 108 6.49 9.87 -6.89
CA GLU A 108 7.63 9.15 -7.49
C GLU A 108 7.53 7.63 -7.34
N ASN A 109 6.51 7.12 -6.64
CA ASN A 109 6.30 5.70 -6.35
C ASN A 109 7.45 4.96 -5.62
N ARG A 110 8.49 5.66 -5.16
CA ARG A 110 9.65 5.05 -4.48
C ARG A 110 10.02 5.74 -3.18
N ILE A 111 10.91 5.10 -2.40
CA ILE A 111 11.45 5.68 -1.17
C ILE A 111 12.41 6.82 -1.53
N PRO A 112 12.27 8.01 -0.92
CA PRO A 112 13.17 9.13 -1.15
C PRO A 112 14.53 8.93 -0.50
N ARG A 113 15.58 9.48 -1.12
CA ARG A 113 16.86 9.75 -0.47
C ARG A 113 16.76 11.00 0.39
N LYS A 114 17.65 11.14 1.38
CA LYS A 114 17.61 12.27 2.33
C LYS A 114 17.79 13.62 1.62
N GLU A 115 18.64 13.64 0.60
CA GLU A 115 18.98 14.83 -0.19
C GLU A 115 17.76 15.31 -0.98
N GLU A 116 16.94 14.39 -1.49
CA GLU A 116 15.73 14.71 -2.27
C GLU A 116 14.66 15.36 -1.40
N LEU A 117 14.53 14.94 -0.15
CA LEU A 117 13.61 15.56 0.81
C LEU A 117 14.00 17.01 1.14
N ILE A 118 15.29 17.33 1.05
CA ILE A 118 15.81 18.69 1.25
C ILE A 118 15.63 19.50 -0.04
N GLN A 119 16.03 18.94 -1.18
CA GLN A 119 15.97 19.59 -2.49
C GLN A 119 14.54 19.98 -2.89
N TYR A 120 13.57 19.09 -2.66
CA TYR A 120 12.18 19.31 -3.07
C TYR A 120 11.28 19.83 -1.94
N LYS A 121 11.85 20.36 -0.86
CA LYS A 121 11.14 20.73 0.37
C LYS A 121 9.85 21.53 0.13
N ASP A 122 9.91 22.61 -0.65
CA ASP A 122 8.76 23.50 -0.86
C ASP A 122 7.65 22.83 -1.70
N LYS A 123 8.04 22.07 -2.73
CA LYS A 123 7.11 21.26 -3.54
C LYS A 123 6.42 20.21 -2.67
N LEU A 124 7.18 19.51 -1.83
CA LEU A 124 6.67 18.47 -0.93
C LEU A 124 5.75 19.06 0.14
N ASP A 125 6.07 20.23 0.71
CA ASP A 125 5.23 20.89 1.72
C ASP A 125 3.86 21.32 1.14
N ALA A 126 3.82 21.76 -0.13
CA ALA A 126 2.57 21.99 -0.83
C ALA A 126 1.78 20.68 -1.06
N ARG A 127 2.47 19.62 -1.49
CA ARG A 127 1.86 18.31 -1.72
C ARG A 127 1.30 17.69 -0.44
N ILE A 128 2.00 17.81 0.68
CA ILE A 128 1.53 17.37 2.01
C ILE A 128 0.16 17.96 2.32
N ARG A 129 -0.01 19.28 2.14
CA ARG A 129 -1.29 19.94 2.43
C ARG A 129 -2.42 19.40 1.57
N ASN A 130 -2.16 19.10 0.29
CA ASN A 130 -3.15 18.52 -0.60
C ASN A 130 -3.54 17.10 -0.16
N LEU A 131 -2.56 16.25 0.12
CA LEU A 131 -2.81 14.88 0.59
C LEU A 131 -3.55 14.87 1.94
N GLN A 132 -3.20 15.78 2.86
CA GLN A 132 -3.92 15.92 4.14
C GLN A 132 -5.37 16.35 3.94
N LYS A 133 -5.63 17.30 3.01
CA LYS A 133 -7.00 17.71 2.66
C LYS A 133 -7.79 16.56 2.03
N GLU A 134 -7.17 15.77 1.16
CA GLU A 134 -7.80 14.62 0.53
C GLU A 134 -8.12 13.52 1.54
N ALA A 135 -7.18 13.19 2.43
CA ALA A 135 -7.42 12.27 3.54
C ALA A 135 -8.50 12.80 4.51
N ALA A 136 -8.58 14.11 4.73
CA ALA A 136 -9.60 14.73 5.56
C ALA A 136 -11.02 14.58 5.02
N LYS A 137 -11.19 14.50 3.69
CA LYS A 137 -12.51 14.36 3.05
C LYS A 137 -13.15 12.99 3.25
N GLY A 138 -12.35 11.93 3.36
CA GLY A 138 -12.83 10.54 3.43
C GLY A 138 -12.17 9.75 4.55
N LEU A 139 -10.95 9.27 4.33
CA LEU A 139 -10.22 8.40 5.27
C LEU A 139 -10.28 8.84 6.74
N ASN A 140 -10.03 10.12 7.03
CA ASN A 140 -10.05 10.62 8.40
C ASN A 140 -11.44 10.60 9.03
N LYS A 141 -12.50 10.79 8.22
CA LYS A 141 -13.88 10.64 8.68
C LYS A 141 -14.11 9.19 9.13
N TYR A 142 -13.76 8.21 8.28
CA TYR A 142 -13.95 6.78 8.59
C TYR A 142 -13.14 6.33 9.81
N LEU A 143 -11.90 6.83 9.93
CA LEU A 143 -11.08 6.59 11.12
C LEU A 143 -11.71 7.18 12.39
N LYS A 144 -12.28 8.39 12.33
CA LYS A 144 -12.97 8.98 13.50
C LYS A 144 -14.18 8.14 13.91
N PHE A 145 -14.99 7.69 12.95
CA PHE A 145 -16.12 6.78 13.22
C PHE A 145 -15.67 5.49 13.89
N LEU A 146 -14.61 4.85 13.38
CA LEU A 146 -14.04 3.64 13.99
C LEU A 146 -13.60 3.87 15.45
N LEU A 147 -13.10 5.07 15.75
CA LEU A 147 -12.66 5.46 17.09
C LEU A 147 -13.80 5.94 17.99
N GLY A 148 -15.02 6.10 17.47
CA GLY A 148 -16.15 6.72 18.18
C GLY A 148 -15.93 8.21 18.47
N LEU A 149 -15.17 8.92 17.62
CA LEU A 149 -14.89 10.34 17.76
C LEU A 149 -15.89 11.18 16.94
N ASP A 150 -16.23 12.35 17.45
CA ASP A 150 -17.00 13.37 16.72
C ASP A 150 -16.25 13.87 15.47
N GLU A 151 -16.99 14.23 14.42
CA GLU A 151 -16.42 14.72 13.16
C GLU A 151 -15.52 15.95 13.34
N ASN A 152 -15.80 16.80 14.33
CA ASN A 152 -15.06 18.04 14.61
C ASN A 152 -13.76 17.80 15.39
N VAL A 153 -13.58 16.61 15.98
CA VAL A 153 -12.37 16.29 16.74
C VAL A 153 -11.23 15.99 15.79
N ASN A 154 -10.02 16.48 16.09
CA ASN A 154 -8.84 16.17 15.29
C ASN A 154 -8.55 14.67 15.29
N LYS A 155 -8.09 14.14 14.15
CA LYS A 155 -7.62 12.74 14.09
C LYS A 155 -6.48 12.57 15.12
N PRO A 156 -6.49 11.51 15.94
CA PRO A 156 -5.38 11.22 16.84
C PRO A 156 -4.07 11.03 16.10
N ARG A 157 -2.95 11.20 16.82
CA ARG A 157 -1.63 10.87 16.29
C ARG A 157 -1.58 9.39 15.94
N ASN A 158 -0.77 9.02 14.95
CA ASN A 158 -0.67 7.62 14.52
C ASN A 158 -0.25 6.68 15.67
N SER A 159 0.56 7.15 16.63
CA SER A 159 0.91 6.39 17.83
C SER A 159 -0.30 6.08 18.72
N GLU A 160 -1.21 7.03 18.89
CA GLU A 160 -2.44 6.89 19.68
C GLU A 160 -3.44 5.99 18.96
N LEU A 161 -3.57 6.17 17.64
CA LEU A 161 -4.37 5.31 16.77
C LEU A 161 -3.90 3.85 16.86
N ILE A 162 -2.59 3.59 16.74
CA ILE A 162 -2.04 2.23 16.82
C ILE A 162 -2.34 1.61 18.20
N LYS A 163 -2.15 2.37 19.28
CA LYS A 163 -2.45 1.88 20.64
C LYS A 163 -3.94 1.51 20.77
N PHE A 164 -4.84 2.41 20.38
CA PHE A 164 -6.28 2.15 20.43
C PHE A 164 -6.68 0.92 19.61
N LEU A 165 -6.16 0.79 18.39
CA LEU A 165 -6.48 -0.34 17.52
C LEU A 165 -6.00 -1.66 18.11
N LYS A 166 -4.81 -1.69 18.73
CA LYS A 166 -4.33 -2.87 19.47
C LYS A 166 -5.26 -3.23 20.63
N ASP A 167 -5.68 -2.24 21.41
CA ASP A 167 -6.61 -2.44 22.53
C ASP A 167 -7.98 -2.96 22.06
N LYS A 168 -8.40 -2.60 20.84
CA LYS A 168 -9.60 -3.13 20.16
C LYS A 168 -9.40 -4.49 19.50
N GLY A 169 -8.22 -5.10 19.63
CA GLY A 169 -7.93 -6.42 19.11
C GLY A 169 -7.61 -6.46 17.61
N TYR A 170 -7.17 -5.34 17.02
CA TYR A 170 -6.58 -5.30 15.67
C TYR A 170 -5.09 -5.69 15.68
N GLY A 171 -4.53 -6.15 16.80
CA GLY A 171 -3.19 -6.73 16.80
C GLY A 171 -3.13 -7.97 15.91
N ILE A 172 -1.99 -8.19 15.26
CA ILE A 172 -1.71 -9.47 14.59
C ILE A 172 -1.76 -10.56 15.66
N LYS A 173 -2.64 -11.56 15.50
CA LYS A 173 -2.67 -12.71 16.39
C LYS A 173 -1.54 -13.66 15.97
N ASP A 174 -0.67 -14.03 16.90
CA ASP A 174 0.48 -14.91 16.65
C ASP A 174 0.09 -16.30 16.09
N ASP A 175 -1.19 -16.69 16.15
CA ASP A 175 -1.69 -17.99 15.70
C ASP A 175 -2.07 -18.08 14.22
N ILE A 176 -1.85 -17.03 13.44
CA ILE A 176 -2.11 -17.09 12.00
C ILE A 176 -0.87 -16.59 11.27
N GLU A 177 0.11 -17.48 11.09
CA GLU A 177 0.96 -17.45 9.89
C GLU A 177 0.07 -17.70 8.67
N LYS A 178 -0.81 -16.75 8.34
CA LYS A 178 -1.31 -16.64 6.97
C LYS A 178 -0.11 -16.15 6.19
N GLN A 179 0.65 -17.09 5.65
CA GLN A 179 1.54 -16.83 4.53
C GLN A 179 0.66 -16.23 3.43
N THR A 180 0.60 -14.91 3.37
CA THR A 180 -0.01 -14.23 2.24
C THR A 180 0.96 -14.32 1.08
N ILE A 181 0.45 -14.31 -0.16
CA ILE A 181 1.25 -14.25 -1.39
C ILE A 181 2.34 -13.16 -1.26
N SER A 182 1.99 -12.03 -0.64
CA SER A 182 2.90 -10.94 -0.38
C SER A 182 4.00 -11.27 0.64
N THR A 183 3.68 -12.05 1.68
CA THR A 183 4.68 -12.54 2.65
C THR A 183 5.66 -13.50 1.99
N LEU A 184 5.17 -14.39 1.14
CA LEU A 184 6.00 -15.36 0.43
C LEU A 184 6.87 -14.67 -0.65
N PHE A 185 6.31 -13.71 -1.40
CA PHE A 185 7.06 -12.93 -2.39
C PHE A 185 8.18 -12.08 -1.74
N ILE A 186 7.89 -11.42 -0.62
CA ILE A 186 8.89 -10.63 0.12
C ILE A 186 10.00 -11.51 0.71
N LYS A 187 9.70 -12.78 1.02
CA LYS A 187 10.70 -13.75 1.47
C LYS A 187 11.49 -14.39 0.31
N GLY A 188 11.16 -14.06 -0.94
CA GLY A 188 11.72 -14.73 -2.13
C GLY A 188 11.28 -16.19 -2.26
N GLU A 189 10.23 -16.58 -1.54
CA GLU A 189 9.65 -17.93 -1.55
C GLU A 189 8.66 -18.12 -2.71
N ILE A 190 8.28 -17.03 -3.40
CA ILE A 190 7.54 -17.08 -4.67
C ILE A 190 8.08 -16.02 -5.63
N THR A 191 8.16 -16.37 -6.91
CA THR A 191 8.64 -15.49 -7.99
C THR A 191 7.53 -14.59 -8.55
N ALA A 192 7.89 -13.57 -9.33
CA ALA A 192 6.92 -12.71 -10.01
C ALA A 192 6.01 -13.50 -10.97
N GLU A 193 6.52 -14.59 -11.56
CA GLU A 193 5.78 -15.55 -12.38
C GLU A 193 4.72 -16.29 -11.56
N GLU A 194 5.07 -16.73 -10.35
CA GLU A 194 4.15 -17.42 -9.47
C GLU A 194 3.07 -16.48 -8.92
N ILE A 195 3.37 -15.21 -8.63
CA ILE A 195 2.35 -14.19 -8.35
C ILE A 195 1.40 -14.07 -9.53
N THR A 196 1.98 -13.92 -10.72
CA THR A 196 1.26 -13.73 -11.97
C THR A 196 0.29 -14.89 -12.19
N ASP A 197 0.74 -16.13 -12.04
CA ASP A 197 -0.08 -17.33 -12.22
C ASP A 197 -1.15 -17.51 -11.14
N ILE A 198 -0.89 -17.09 -9.89
CA ILE A 198 -1.92 -17.08 -8.85
C ILE A 198 -2.99 -16.04 -9.16
N LEU A 199 -2.60 -14.86 -9.65
CA LEU A 199 -3.53 -13.82 -10.09
C LEU A 199 -4.37 -14.29 -11.29
N LYS A 200 -3.76 -14.96 -12.28
CA LYS A 200 -4.49 -15.60 -13.40
C LYS A 200 -5.47 -16.68 -12.95
N LYS A 201 -5.09 -17.54 -11.99
CA LYS A 201 -6.00 -18.57 -11.46
C LYS A 201 -7.19 -17.97 -10.70
N SER A 202 -7.00 -16.85 -10.01
CA SER A 202 -8.07 -16.14 -9.30
C SER A 202 -8.99 -15.33 -10.22
N LYS A 203 -8.51 -14.99 -11.43
CA LYS A 203 -9.24 -14.32 -12.50
C LYS A 203 -8.89 -15.00 -13.84
N PRO A 204 -9.59 -16.07 -14.25
CA PRO A 204 -9.18 -16.95 -15.35
C PRO A 204 -9.06 -16.30 -16.75
N ASN A 205 -9.46 -15.02 -16.89
CA ASN A 205 -9.30 -14.24 -18.12
C ASN A 205 -8.05 -13.33 -18.10
N LEU A 206 -7.21 -13.41 -17.08
CA LEU A 206 -5.96 -12.64 -17.01
C LEU A 206 -4.91 -13.35 -17.90
N VAL A 207 -4.41 -12.67 -18.93
CA VAL A 207 -3.25 -13.12 -19.72
C VAL A 207 -2.09 -12.21 -19.34
N LEU A 208 -1.01 -12.78 -18.82
CA LEU A 208 0.22 -12.09 -18.44
C LEU A 208 1.37 -12.99 -18.88
N GLU A 209 2.18 -12.57 -19.84
CA GLU A 209 3.38 -13.30 -20.24
C GLU A 209 4.59 -12.69 -19.54
N VAL A 210 5.33 -13.52 -18.79
CA VAL A 210 6.63 -13.14 -18.24
C VAL A 210 7.70 -13.53 -19.27
N LYS A 211 8.56 -12.59 -19.64
CA LYS A 211 9.74 -12.91 -20.45
C LYS A 211 10.90 -13.24 -19.54
N GLU A 212 11.37 -14.48 -19.61
CA GLU A 212 12.66 -14.90 -19.05
C GLU A 212 13.76 -13.99 -19.61
N SER A 213 14.42 -13.24 -18.75
CA SER A 213 15.66 -12.54 -19.10
C SER A 213 16.78 -13.59 -19.10
N LEU A 214 17.19 -13.99 -20.31
CA LEU A 214 18.36 -14.85 -20.51
C LEU A 214 19.60 -14.24 -19.82
N PRO A 215 20.37 -15.03 -19.04
CA PRO A 215 21.61 -14.54 -18.47
C PRO A 215 22.64 -14.31 -19.59
N ASN A 216 23.10 -13.07 -19.72
CA ASN A 216 24.22 -12.72 -20.59
C ASN A 216 25.46 -13.53 -20.18
N LYS A 217 26.02 -14.28 -21.15
CA LYS A 217 27.34 -14.90 -21.08
C LYS A 217 28.44 -13.88 -21.36
#